data_AF-A0A349LMA1-F1
#
_entry.id   AF-A0A349LMA1-F1
#
_cell.length_a   1.000
_cell.length_b   1.000
_cell.length_c   1.000
_cell.angle_alpha   90.00
_cell.angle_beta   90.00
_cell.angle_gamma   90.00
#
_symmetry.space_group_name_H-M   'P 1'
#
loop_
_entity.id
_entity.type
_entity.pdbx_description
1 polymer ?
#
loop_
_entity_poly.entity_id
_entity_poly.type
_entity_poly.pdbx_seq_one_letter_code
_entity_poly.pdbx_strand_id
1 'polypeptide(L)' 'MVCVEPGEWRLKLAIEALAKELQLELEMGEDEHFYCTRQKFIDWAANKKELRLEYFYRLMRKKHHMLLDRG' A
#
# COMPACT_ATOMS: atom_id res chain seq x y z
N MET A 1 20.64 -0.63 -2.02
CA MET A 1 19.84 0.53 -2.45
C MET A 1 18.56 0.53 -1.64
N VAL A 2 18.25 1.65 -0.98
CA VAL A 2 17.03 1.81 -0.17
C VAL A 2 16.17 2.90 -0.79
N CYS A 3 14.89 2.62 -1.02
CA CYS A 3 13.93 3.61 -1.53
C CYS A 3 12.50 3.31 -1.06
N VAL A 4 11.59 4.27 -1.23
CA VAL A 4 10.14 4.06 -1.00
C VAL A 4 9.52 3.40 -2.24
N GLU A 5 8.52 2.53 -2.07
CA GLU A 5 7.80 1.91 -3.20
C GLU A 5 7.18 3.00 -4.11
N PRO A 6 7.48 3.03 -5.42
CA PRO A 6 6.92 4.03 -6.31
C PRO A 6 5.44 3.76 -6.59
N GLY A 7 4.66 4.83 -6.76
CA GLY A 7 3.24 4.76 -7.12
C GLY A 7 2.96 4.28 -8.55
N GLU A 8 3.98 4.14 -9.40
CA GLU A 8 3.87 3.68 -10.78
C GLU A 8 4.50 2.30 -10.99
N TRP A 9 3.73 1.39 -11.60
CA TRP A 9 4.19 0.03 -11.89
C TRP A 9 5.43 0.00 -12.79
N ARG A 10 5.47 0.85 -13.84
CA ARG A 10 6.60 0.88 -14.78
C ARG A 10 7.91 1.29 -14.09
N LEU A 11 7.83 2.22 -13.13
CA LEU A 11 8.98 2.72 -12.41
C LEU A 11 9.50 1.67 -11.42
N LYS A 12 8.59 0.96 -10.75
CA LYS A 12 8.95 -0.18 -9.90
C LYS A 12 9.80 -1.21 -10.66
N LEU A 13 9.32 -1.62 -11.83
CA LEU A 13 10.04 -2.58 -12.68
C LEU A 13 11.42 -2.05 -13.13
N ALA A 14 11.51 -0.76 -13.44
CA ALA A 14 12.78 -0.15 -13.83
C ALA A 14 13.80 -0.13 -12.67
N ILE A 15 13.35 0.18 -11.45
CA ILE A 15 14.18 0.17 -10.23
C ILE A 15 14.64 -1.25 -9.91
N GLU A 16 13.75 -2.23 -9.98
CA GLU A 16 14.07 -3.65 -9.77
C GLU A 16 15.09 -4.15 -10.79
N ALA A 17 14.91 -3.82 -12.08
CA ALA A 17 15.84 -4.16 -13.14
C ALA A 17 17.21 -3.52 -12.93
N LEU A 18 17.25 -2.24 -12.56
CA LEU A 18 18.49 -1.51 -12.29
C LEU A 18 19.25 -2.11 -11.09
N ALA A 19 18.54 -2.44 -10.00
CA ALA A 19 19.16 -3.08 -8.84
C ALA A 19 19.78 -4.43 -9.20
N LYS A 20 19.08 -5.22 -10.03
CA LYS A 20 19.56 -6.51 -10.52
C LYS A 20 20.78 -6.36 -11.43
N GLU A 21 20.77 -5.39 -12.35
CA GLU A 21 21.90 -5.10 -13.25
C GLU A 21 23.15 -4.70 -12.46
N LEU A 22 22.97 -3.87 -11.42
CA LEU A 22 24.06 -3.39 -10.57
C LEU A 22 24.43 -4.37 -9.43
N GLN A 23 23.76 -5.53 -9.34
CA GLN A 23 23.93 -6.51 -8.26
C GLN A 23 23.81 -5.92 -6.85
N LEU A 24 22.91 -4.94 -6.69
CA LEU A 24 22.65 -4.31 -5.40
C LEU A 24 21.46 -4.99 -4.70
N GLU A 25 21.59 -5.18 -3.40
CA GLU A 25 20.42 -5.48 -2.56
C GLU A 25 19.44 -4.30 -2.63
N LEU A 26 18.17 -4.59 -2.94
CA LEU A 26 17.10 -3.60 -3.03
C LEU A 26 16.15 -3.76 -1.85
N GLU A 27 16.04 -2.71 -1.04
CA GLU A 27 15.04 -2.60 0.02
C GLU A 27 14.04 -1.50 -0.38
N MET A 28 12.79 -1.91 -0.62
CA MET A 28 11.68 -1.00 -0.90
C MET A 28 10.77 -0.88 0.32
N GLY A 29 10.78 0.29 0.96
CA GLY A 29 9.93 0.63 2.10
C GLY A 29 8.50 1.01 1.67
N GLU A 30 7.57 0.91 2.61
CA GLU A 30 6.19 1.36 2.40
C GLU A 30 6.11 2.89 2.26
N ASP A 31 5.13 3.37 1.50
CA ASP A 31 4.83 4.80 1.40
C ASP A 31 3.89 5.24 2.55
N GLU A 32 4.43 6.03 3.48
CA GLU A 32 3.71 6.52 4.67
C GLU A 32 2.63 7.56 4.36
N HIS A 33 2.55 8.08 3.13
CA HIS A 33 1.47 9.00 2.75
C HIS A 33 0.09 8.31 2.64
N PHE A 34 0.05 6.97 2.60
CA PHE A 34 -1.20 6.22 2.52
C PHE A 34 -1.66 5.69 3.88
N TYR A 35 -2.95 5.86 4.18
CA TYR A 35 -3.61 5.32 5.38
C TYR A 35 -3.64 3.77 5.45
N CYS A 36 -3.38 3.10 4.33
CA CYS A 36 -3.42 1.67 4.19
C CYS A 36 -2.27 1.21 3.31
N THR A 37 -1.52 0.23 3.80
CA THR A 37 -0.45 -0.40 3.03
C THR A 37 -1.05 -1.27 1.93
N ARG A 38 -0.27 -1.52 0.88
CA ARG A 38 -0.69 -2.37 -0.24
C ARG A 38 -1.07 -3.77 0.24
N GLN A 39 -0.28 -4.35 1.15
CA GLN A 39 -0.57 -5.67 1.72
C GLN A 39 -1.91 -5.69 2.47
N LYS A 40 -2.16 -4.71 3.34
CA LYS A 40 -3.42 -4.61 4.08
C LYS A 40 -4.63 -4.45 3.15
N PHE A 41 -4.46 -3.77 2.02
CA PHE A 41 -5.52 -3.66 1.01
C PHE A 41 -5.80 -5.00 0.33
N ILE A 42 -4.76 -5.74 -0.05
CA ILE A 42 -4.87 -7.09 -0.64
C ILE A 42 -5.62 -8.02 0.33
N ASP A 43 -5.22 -8.05 1.60
CA ASP A 43 -5.83 -8.89 2.62
C ASP A 43 -7.32 -8.55 2.83
N TRP A 44 -7.66 -7.25 2.81
CA TRP A 44 -9.04 -6.79 2.91
C TRP A 44 -9.87 -7.21 1.68
N ALA A 45 -9.29 -7.12 0.47
CA ALA A 45 -9.95 -7.42 -0.78
C ALA A 45 -10.15 -8.93 -1.03
N ALA A 46 -9.22 -9.77 -0.55
CA ALA A 46 -9.16 -11.21 -0.83
C ALA A 46 -10.47 -11.97 -0.51
N ASN A 47 -11.24 -11.50 0.48
CA ASN A 47 -12.47 -12.15 0.93
C ASN A 47 -13.76 -11.42 0.53
N LYS A 48 -13.70 -10.53 -0.49
CA LYS A 48 -14.85 -9.74 -0.94
C LYS A 48 -15.31 -10.18 -2.33
N LYS A 49 -16.62 -10.42 -2.48
CA LYS A 49 -17.25 -10.69 -3.78
C LYS A 49 -17.32 -9.43 -4.66
N GLU A 50 -17.41 -8.26 -4.04
CA GLU A 50 -17.40 -6.96 -4.72
C GLU A 50 -16.55 -5.96 -3.92
N LEU A 51 -15.79 -5.13 -4.63
CA LEU A 51 -15.02 -4.04 -4.04
C LEU A 51 -15.84 -2.75 -4.11
N ARG A 52 -16.33 -2.29 -2.96
CA ARG A 52 -17.04 -1.00 -2.85
C ARG A 52 -16.25 -0.05 -1.96
N LEU A 53 -16.05 1.18 -2.45
CA LEU A 53 -15.31 2.22 -1.72
C LEU A 53 -15.94 2.52 -0.35
N GLU A 54 -17.27 2.48 -0.25
CA GLU A 54 -17.99 2.69 1.01
C GLU A 54 -17.51 1.74 2.13
N TYR A 55 -17.33 0.46 1.82
CA TYR A 55 -16.88 -0.54 2.79
C TYR A 55 -15.42 -0.34 3.19
N PHE A 56 -14.58 0.00 2.22
CA PHE A 56 -13.18 0.31 2.48
C PHE A 56 -13.04 1.57 3.34
N TYR A 57 -13.75 2.63 2.99
CA TYR A 57 -13.73 3.92 3.67
C TYR A 57 -14.21 3.80 5.12
N ARG A 58 -15.30 3.05 5.37
CA ARG A 58 -15.80 2.79 6.73
C ARG A 58 -14.77 2.04 7.59
N LEU A 59 -14.05 1.07 7.02
CA LEU A 59 -12.97 0.38 7.71
C LEU A 59 -11.84 1.34 8.07
N MET A 60 -11.42 2.21 7.14
CA MET A 60 -10.35 3.18 7.38
C MET A 60 -10.73 4.19 8.46
N ARG A 61 -11.96 4.71 8.48
CA ARG A 61 -12.44 5.60 9.55
C ARG A 61 -12.41 4.93 10.92
N LYS A 62 -12.84 3.67 11.01
CA LYS A 62 -12.75 2.87 12.25
C LYS A 62 -11.32 2.68 12.72
N LYS A 63 -10.43 2.29 11.80
CA LYS A 63 -9.02 2.04 12.10
C LYS A 63 -8.28 3.29 12.58
N HIS A 64 -8.57 4.44 11.98
CA HIS A 64 -7.87 5.71 12.26
C HIS A 64 -8.65 6.65 13.19
N HIS A 65 -9.75 6.18 13.77
CA HIS A 65 -10.63 6.96 14.66
C HIS A 65 -11.08 8.31 14.08
N MET A 66 -11.29 8.37 12.76
CA MET A 66 -11.64 9.61 12.07
C MET A 66 -13.13 9.88 12.13
N LEU A 67 -13.49 10.97 12.80
CA LEU A 67 -14.86 11.47 12.94
C LEU A 67 -15.81 10.41 13.54
N LEU A 68 -15.33 9.62 14.51
CA LEU A 68 -16.17 8.66 15.23
C LEU A 68 -16.53 9.26 16.59
N ASP A 69 -17.82 9.27 16.91
CA ASP A 69 -18.27 9.62 18.25
C ASP A 69 -17.71 8.61 19.26
N ARG A 70 -17.14 9.14 20.32
CA ARG A 70 -16.84 8.38 21.53
C ARG A 70 -18.14 8.34 22.31
N GLY A 71 -18.91 7.25 22.14
CA GLY A 71 -20.06 6.97 23.00
C GLY A 71 -19.67 6.89 24.47
#